data_AF-A0A933SXC7-F1
#
_entry.id   AF-A0A933SXC7-F1
#
_cell.length_a   1.000
_cell.length_b   1.000
_cell.length_c   1.000
_cell.angle_alpha   90.00
_cell.angle_beta   90.00
_cell.angle_gamma   90.00
#
_symmetry.space_group_name_H-M   'P 1'
#
loop_
_entity.id
_entity.type
_entity.pdbx_description
1 polymer ?
#
loop_
_entity_poly.entity_id
_entity_poly.type
_entity_poly.pdbx_seq_one_letter_code
_entity_poly.pdbx_strand_id
1 'polypeptide(L)' 'MLKVKNDIEIRDLGMKSLIKTLGYTGMIRFLRQFSKGSGNYLELQEKIFKGMTVDEIYEKAKKHYEKKQRKT' A
#
# COMPACT_ATOMS: atom_id res chain seq x y z
N MET A 1 36.65 4.61 7.24
CA MET A 1 35.64 3.60 6.85
C MET A 1 34.26 4.15 7.16
N LEU A 2 33.32 4.08 6.22
CA LEU A 2 31.92 4.43 6.49
C LEU A 2 31.41 3.49 7.59
N LYS A 3 30.92 4.04 8.71
CA LYS A 3 30.19 3.27 9.73
C LYS A 3 29.07 2.51 8.99
N VAL A 4 29.01 1.19 9.17
CA VAL A 4 27.89 0.39 8.66
C VAL A 4 26.63 0.91 9.34
N LYS A 5 25.87 1.71 8.58
CA LYS A 5 24.58 2.24 8.98
C LYS A 5 23.61 1.07 9.00
N ASN A 6 22.73 1.01 10.00
CA ASN A 6 21.66 0.01 9.97
C ASN A 6 20.70 0.30 8.81
N ASP A 7 19.86 -0.67 8.44
CA ASP A 7 18.97 -0.57 7.28
C ASP A 7 18.05 0.67 7.34
N ILE A 8 17.65 1.10 8.53
CA ILE A 8 16.82 2.29 8.75
C ILE A 8 17.60 3.55 8.38
N GLU A 9 18.84 3.66 8.85
CA GLU A 9 19.72 4.79 8.58
C GLU A 9 20.11 4.87 7.09
N ILE A 10 20.33 3.73 6.44
CA ILE A 10 20.58 3.66 5.00
C ILE A 10 19.34 4.14 4.22
N ARG A 11 18.16 3.65 4.60
CA ARG A 11 16.89 4.05 3.98
C ARG A 11 16.62 5.53 4.14
N ASP A 12 16.80 6.08 5.34
CA ASP A 12 16.60 7.50 5.61
C ASP A 12 17.57 8.38 4.79
N LEU A 13 18.84 8.00 4.73
CA LEU A 13 19.84 8.71 3.91
C LEU A 13 19.49 8.65 2.41
N GLY A 14 19.06 7.49 1.92
CA GLY A 14 18.62 7.32 0.54
C GLY A 14 17.41 8.20 0.20
N MET A 15 16.39 8.20 1.04
CA MET A 15 15.19 9.03 0.85
C MET A 15 15.52 10.52 0.85
N LYS A 16 16.34 10.99 1.81
CA LYS A 16 16.80 12.39 1.85
C LYS A 16 17.57 12.78 0.60
N SER A 17 18.42 11.89 0.10
CA SER A 17 19.20 12.13 -1.13
C SER A 17 18.30 12.22 -2.37
N LEU A 18 17.29 11.35 -2.46
CA LEU A 18 16.31 11.39 -3.56
C LEU A 18 15.45 12.66 -3.51
N ILE A 19 14.97 13.06 -2.33
CA ILE A 19 14.18 14.30 -2.17
C ILE A 19 15.03 15.52 -2.56
N LYS A 20 16.29 15.58 -2.13
CA LYS A 20 17.19 16.70 -2.44
C LYS A 20 17.40 16.87 -3.94
N THR A 21 17.49 15.78 -4.69
CA THR A 21 17.81 15.81 -6.13
C THR A 21 16.55 15.91 -7.01
N LEU A 22 15.46 15.25 -6.62
CA LEU A 22 14.28 15.05 -7.48
C LEU A 22 13.02 15.78 -6.97
N GLY A 23 13.07 16.34 -5.75
CA GLY A 23 11.89 16.77 -5.02
C GLY A 23 10.97 15.60 -4.64
N TYR A 24 9.91 15.89 -3.88
CA TYR A 24 8.95 14.87 -3.43
C TYR A 24 8.27 14.15 -4.59
N THR A 25 7.80 14.87 -5.61
CA THR A 25 7.11 14.30 -6.77
C THR A 25 8.02 13.39 -7.58
N GLY A 26 9.27 13.81 -7.81
CA GLY A 26 10.25 13.01 -8.55
C GLY A 26 10.66 11.76 -7.78
N MET A 27 10.89 11.87 -6.47
CA MET A 27 11.16 10.72 -5.60
C MET A 27 10.04 9.67 -5.68
N ILE A 28 8.76 10.07 -5.53
CA ILE A 28 7.63 9.13 -5.57
C ILE A 28 7.57 8.40 -6.93
N ARG A 29 7.74 9.13 -8.03
CA ARG A 29 7.74 8.54 -9.39
C ARG A 29 8.91 7.58 -9.57
N PHE A 30 10.10 7.93 -9.08
CA PHE A 30 11.29 7.08 -9.11
C PHE A 30 11.04 5.77 -8.33
N LEU A 31 10.58 5.86 -7.07
CA LEU A 31 10.29 4.68 -6.25
C LEU A 31 9.25 3.77 -6.91
N ARG A 32 8.25 4.35 -7.60
CA ARG A 32 7.23 3.59 -8.32
C ARG A 32 7.79 2.71 -9.45
N GLN A 33 8.93 3.06 -10.03
CA GLN A 33 9.59 2.25 -11.06
C GLN A 33 10.16 0.94 -10.48
N PHE A 34 10.52 0.95 -9.20
CA PHE A 34 11.11 -0.21 -8.50
C PHE A 34 10.08 -0.96 -7.65
N SER A 35 9.01 -0.28 -7.22
CA SER A 35 7.83 -0.97 -6.72
C SER A 35 7.10 -1.58 -7.90
N LYS A 36 7.30 -2.89 -8.15
CA LYS A 36 6.19 -3.66 -8.73
C LYS A 36 5.01 -3.38 -7.82
N GLY A 37 3.95 -2.73 -8.32
CA GLY A 37 2.72 -2.59 -7.53
C GLY A 37 2.43 -3.95 -6.89
N SER A 38 2.45 -4.01 -5.57
CA SER A 38 2.40 -5.29 -4.89
C SER A 38 1.01 -5.86 -5.06
N GLY A 39 0.92 -6.98 -5.79
CA GLY A 39 -0.32 -7.70 -6.04
C GLY A 39 -0.92 -7.33 -7.39
N ASN A 40 -1.14 -8.34 -8.22
CA ASN A 40 -2.07 -8.23 -9.32
C ASN A 40 -3.46 -7.99 -8.68
N TYR A 41 -3.96 -6.76 -8.76
CA TYR A 41 -5.25 -6.40 -8.16
C TYR A 41 -6.38 -7.29 -8.69
N LEU A 42 -6.30 -7.75 -9.94
CA LEU A 42 -7.27 -8.68 -10.51
C LEU A 42 -7.17 -10.06 -9.86
N GLU A 43 -5.97 -10.58 -9.60
CA GLU A 43 -5.80 -11.83 -8.85
C GLU A 43 -6.29 -11.71 -7.40
N LEU A 44 -6.03 -10.56 -6.76
CA LEU A 44 -6.48 -10.29 -5.40
C LEU A 44 -8.00 -10.16 -5.33
N GLN A 45 -8.60 -9.44 -6.28
CA GLN A 45 -10.04 -9.27 -6.42
C GLN A 45 -10.71 -10.63 -6.67
N GLU A 46 -10.18 -11.42 -7.61
CA GLU A 46 -10.65 -12.78 -7.86
C GLU A 46 -10.57 -13.61 -6.58
N LYS A 47 -9.42 -13.64 -5.90
CA LYS A 47 -9.26 -14.41 -4.66
C LYS A 47 -10.26 -14.02 -3.56
N ILE A 48 -10.58 -12.74 -3.41
CA ILE A 48 -11.45 -12.23 -2.34
C ILE A 48 -12.93 -12.39 -2.69
N PHE A 49 -13.31 -12.15 -3.94
CA PHE A 49 -14.70 -12.02 -4.37
C PHE A 49 -15.18 -13.12 -5.31
N LYS A 50 -14.37 -14.17 -5.54
CA LYS A 50 -14.73 -15.28 -6.43
C LYS A 50 -16.11 -15.84 -6.10
N GLY A 51 -16.97 -15.88 -7.10
CA GLY A 51 -18.32 -16.43 -6.99
C GLY A 51 -19.29 -15.59 -6.17
N MET A 52 -18.91 -14.37 -5.75
CA MET A 52 -19.82 -13.44 -5.10
C MET A 52 -20.48 -12.51 -6.11
N THR A 53 -21.76 -12.24 -5.92
CA THR A 53 -22.45 -11.17 -6.65
C THR A 53 -22.15 -9.82 -5.99
N VAL A 54 -22.37 -8.74 -6.75
CA VAL A 54 -22.24 -7.36 -6.22
C VAL A 54 -23.18 -7.15 -5.03
N ASP A 55 -24.39 -7.68 -5.08
CA ASP A 55 -25.37 -7.57 -3.99
C ASP A 55 -24.89 -8.26 -2.71
N GLU A 56 -24.26 -9.43 -2.83
CA GLU A 56 -23.69 -10.14 -1.68
C GLU A 56 -22.53 -9.38 -1.03
N ILE A 57 -21.70 -8.71 -1.85
CA ILE A 57 -20.62 -7.85 -1.36
C ILE A 57 -21.23 -6.68 -0.58
N TYR A 58 -22.23 -6.02 -1.15
CA TYR A 58 -22.91 -4.88 -0.54
C TYR A 58 -23.55 -5.25 0.81
N GLU A 59 -24.32 -6.33 0.85
CA GLU A 59 -25.00 -6.77 2.08
C GLU A 59 -24.02 -7.16 3.19
N LYS A 60 -22.89 -7.79 2.85
CA LYS A 60 -21.83 -8.08 3.85
C LYS A 60 -21.21 -6.80 4.41
N ALA A 61 -20.91 -5.82 3.56
CA ALA A 61 -20.33 -4.55 3.97
C ALA A 61 -21.30 -3.77 4.89
N LYS A 62 -22.58 -3.69 4.50
CA LYS A 62 -23.64 -3.05 5.27
C LYS A 62 -23.80 -3.68 6.66
N LYS A 63 -23.93 -5.00 6.74
CA LYS A 63 -24.02 -5.73 8.02
C LYS A 63 -22.81 -5.51 8.92
N HIS A 64 -21.61 -5.43 8.36
CA HIS A 64 -20.40 -5.15 9.13
C HIS A 64 -20.45 -3.75 9.76
N TYR A 65 -20.85 -2.75 8.96
CA TYR A 65 -20.96 -1.37 9.42
C TYR A 65 -22.03 -1.21 10.51
N GLU A 66 -23.21 -1.81 10.33
CA GLU A 66 -24.29 -1.79 11.34
C GLU A 66 -23.88 -2.48 12.65
N LYS A 67 -23.16 -3.60 12.59
CA LYS A 67 -22.63 -4.29 13.79
C LYS A 67 -21.60 -3.45 14.55
N LYS A 68 -20.78 -2.68 13.83
CA LYS A 68 -19.79 -1.77 14.44
C LYS A 68 -20.49 -0.63 15.18
N GLN A 69 -21.53 -0.05 14.58
CA GLN A 69 -22.33 1.03 15.18
C GLN A 69 -23.06 0.57 16.45
N ARG A 70 -23.55 -0.68 16.51
CA ARG A 70 -24.23 -1.24 17.69
C ARG A 70 -23.31 -1.58 18.87
N LYS A 71 -21.99 -1.57 18.68
CA LYS A 71 -20.99 -1.86 19.72
C LYS A 71 -20.36 -0.60 20.32
N THR A 72 -20.77 0.58 19.86
CA THR A 72 -20.34 1.90 20.34
C THR A 72 -21.51 2.56 21.05
#